data_AF-A0A2A2UXA3-F1
#
_entry.id   AF-A0A2A2UXA3-F1
#
_cell.length_a   1.000
_cell.length_b   1.000
_cell.length_c   1.000
_cell.angle_alpha   90.00
_cell.angle_beta   90.00
_cell.angle_gamma   90.00
#
_symmetry.space_group_name_H-M   'P 1'
#
loop_
_entity.id
_entity.type
_entity.pdbx_description
1 polymer ?
#
loop_
_entity_poly.entity_id
_entity_poly.type
_entity_poly.pdbx_seq_one_letter_code
_entity_poly.pdbx_strand_id
1 'polypeptide(L)'
;MSSSWHYDLLLPDAAIEGMQATVKRLDEVTPKIDQHMQQAAQEIGLRVNKALDEYQGELPQVGVTNVPKKSKADELEPPKGNELPGGKGLHPLKAGMKAYKVPCFKPSDNLRKKHKGDLRALEHNYARQLKNQEKGLNDLTIGEYRENRDRYRNMKRKGTGTAQNDYREEFRSDLFESLKESYGRNKSRTEAKELAAQRTTEIMKNLHALHDPDMGAGGYDKVTRLGDKRVNESIGPQWAKAPIGSKKGDKTRVELMDEQVEKAFKE
;
A
#
# COMPACT_ATOMS: atom_id res chain seq x y z
N MET A 1 3.51 13.99 -62.94
CA MET A 1 2.66 12.86 -62.49
C MET A 1 3.24 12.35 -61.18
N SER A 2 2.46 12.36 -60.10
CA SER A 2 2.89 12.02 -58.74
C SER A 2 2.54 10.56 -58.44
N SER A 3 3.54 9.72 -58.17
CA SER A 3 3.35 8.35 -57.67
C SER A 3 3.57 8.32 -56.16
N SER A 4 2.45 8.16 -55.45
CA SER A 4 2.34 7.95 -54.01
C SER A 4 2.90 6.57 -53.62
N TRP A 5 3.83 6.53 -52.66
CA TRP A 5 4.27 5.30 -52.00
C TRP A 5 3.35 5.02 -50.81
N HIS A 6 2.47 4.03 -50.93
CA HIS A 6 1.76 3.45 -49.79
C HIS A 6 2.69 2.46 -49.07
N TYR A 7 2.91 2.66 -47.78
CA TYR A 7 3.57 1.69 -46.91
C TYR A 7 2.54 0.65 -46.46
N ASP A 8 2.62 -0.57 -46.99
CA ASP A 8 1.95 -1.73 -46.39
C ASP A 8 2.80 -2.22 -45.20
N LEU A 9 2.50 -1.68 -44.01
CA LEU A 9 3.06 -2.13 -42.74
C LEU A 9 2.01 -2.96 -41.99
N LEU A 10 1.52 -4.03 -42.62
CA LEU A 10 0.72 -5.05 -41.95
C LEU A 10 1.55 -6.33 -41.87
N LEU A 11 1.69 -6.85 -40.65
CA LEU A 11 2.32 -8.14 -40.41
C LEU A 11 1.60 -9.21 -41.24
N PRO A 12 2.31 -10.13 -41.91
CA PRO A 12 1.67 -11.19 -42.68
C PRO A 12 0.74 -12.01 -41.77
N ASP A 13 -0.41 -12.46 -42.29
CA ASP A 13 -1.45 -13.12 -41.49
C ASP A 13 -0.92 -14.29 -40.64
N ALA A 14 0.09 -15.02 -41.13
CA ALA A 14 0.77 -16.08 -40.39
C ALA A 14 1.47 -15.59 -39.09
N ALA A 15 2.02 -14.36 -39.09
CA ALA A 15 2.58 -13.76 -37.89
C ALA A 15 1.48 -13.35 -36.90
N ILE A 16 0.33 -12.88 -37.39
CA ILE A 16 -0.84 -12.54 -36.55
C ILE A 16 -1.42 -13.80 -35.92
N GLU A 17 -1.60 -14.88 -36.69
CA GLU A 17 -2.08 -16.18 -36.19
C GLU A 17 -1.11 -16.80 -35.17
N GLY A 18 0.19 -16.72 -35.42
CA GLY A 18 1.21 -17.20 -34.47
C GLY A 18 1.18 -16.45 -33.13
N MET A 19 0.99 -15.13 -33.16
CA MET A 19 0.82 -14.32 -31.95
C MET A 19 -0.48 -14.67 -31.22
N GLN A 20 -1.60 -14.81 -31.93
CA GLN A 20 -2.88 -15.18 -31.33
C GLN A 20 -2.85 -16.58 -30.70
N ALA A 21 -2.19 -17.55 -31.31
CA ALA A 21 -2.01 -18.88 -30.75
C ALA A 21 -1.14 -18.88 -29.48
N THR A 22 -0.19 -17.95 -29.38
CA THR A 22 0.65 -17.77 -28.18
C THR A 22 -0.13 -17.10 -27.06
N VAL A 23 -0.91 -16.06 -27.37
CA VAL A 23 -1.82 -15.39 -26.42
C VAL A 23 -2.83 -16.39 -25.85
N LYS A 24 -3.44 -17.23 -26.70
CA LYS A 24 -4.39 -18.25 -26.24
C LYS A 24 -3.76 -19.27 -25.28
N ARG A 25 -2.52 -19.70 -25.53
CA ARG A 25 -1.78 -20.57 -24.60
C ARG A 25 -1.48 -19.87 -23.28
N LEU A 26 -1.17 -18.58 -23.31
CA LEU A 26 -0.96 -17.79 -22.08
C LEU A 26 -2.26 -17.64 -21.29
N ASP A 27 -3.39 -17.39 -21.95
CA ASP A 27 -4.72 -17.32 -21.32
C ASP A 27 -5.12 -18.66 -20.65
N GLU A 28 -4.67 -19.79 -21.19
CA GLU A 28 -4.93 -21.12 -20.61
C GLU A 28 -4.01 -21.47 -19.42
N VAL A 29 -2.80 -20.91 -19.38
CA VAL A 29 -1.78 -21.25 -18.37
C VAL A 29 -1.82 -20.29 -17.18
N THR A 30 -2.09 -19.01 -17.40
CA THR A 30 -2.17 -17.98 -16.37
C THR A 30 -3.13 -18.34 -15.22
N PRO A 31 -4.39 -18.72 -15.46
CA PRO A 31 -5.32 -19.05 -14.36
C PRO A 31 -4.89 -20.30 -13.58
N LYS A 32 -4.14 -21.22 -14.20
CA LYS A 32 -3.60 -22.40 -13.50
C LYS A 32 -2.47 -22.01 -12.55
N ILE A 33 -1.58 -21.10 -12.97
CA ILE A 33 -0.52 -20.56 -12.11
C ILE A 33 -1.14 -19.82 -10.93
N ASP A 34 -2.11 -18.95 -11.18
CA ASP A 34 -2.80 -18.21 -10.12
C ASP A 34 -3.47 -19.16 -9.13
N GLN A 35 -4.14 -20.21 -9.62
CA GLN A 35 -4.73 -21.24 -8.78
C GLN A 35 -3.68 -21.97 -7.92
N HIS A 36 -2.54 -22.37 -8.50
CA HIS A 36 -1.48 -23.05 -7.75
C HIS A 36 -0.80 -22.14 -6.73
N MET A 37 -0.62 -20.86 -7.04
CA MET A 37 -0.09 -19.88 -6.08
C MET A 37 -1.05 -19.65 -4.92
N GLN A 38 -2.36 -19.56 -5.19
CA GLN A 38 -3.40 -19.46 -4.15
C GLN A 38 -3.41 -20.71 -3.26
N GLN A 39 -3.29 -21.90 -3.85
CA GLN A 39 -3.19 -23.16 -3.09
C GLN A 39 -1.94 -23.19 -2.20
N ALA A 40 -0.77 -22.80 -2.73
CA ALA A 40 0.46 -22.74 -1.97
C ALA A 40 0.39 -21.73 -0.80
N ALA A 41 -0.20 -20.55 -1.04
CA ALA A 41 -0.41 -19.55 0.00
C ALA A 41 -1.33 -20.05 1.12
N GLN A 42 -2.42 -20.76 0.76
CA GLN A 42 -3.31 -21.40 1.73
C GLN A 42 -2.59 -22.47 2.55
N GLU A 43 -1.78 -23.30 1.91
CA GLU A 43 -1.02 -24.34 2.58
C GLU A 43 0.01 -23.76 3.56
N ILE A 44 0.74 -22.72 3.15
CA ILE A 44 1.68 -21.99 4.01
C ILE A 44 0.95 -21.39 5.21
N GLY A 45 -0.20 -20.74 4.98
CA GLY A 45 -1.02 -20.17 6.06
C GLY A 45 -1.47 -21.22 7.07
N LEU A 46 -1.91 -22.39 6.61
CA LEU A 46 -2.29 -23.51 7.48
C LEU A 46 -1.10 -24.05 8.30
N ARG A 47 0.08 -24.18 7.67
CA ARG A 47 1.30 -24.63 8.36
C ARG A 47 1.76 -23.64 9.43
N VAL A 48 1.71 -22.34 9.14
CA VAL A 48 2.06 -21.27 10.10
C VAL A 48 1.10 -21.26 11.27
N ASN A 49 -0.22 -21.33 11.00
CA ASN A 49 -1.22 -21.36 12.07
C ASN A 49 -1.07 -22.60 12.96
N LYS A 50 -0.83 -23.77 12.36
CA LYS A 50 -0.55 -25.00 13.10
C LYS A 50 0.72 -24.88 13.96
N ALA A 51 1.79 -24.30 13.42
CA ALA A 51 3.03 -24.08 14.17
C ALA A 51 2.85 -23.07 15.33
N LEU A 52 1.97 -22.08 15.18
CA LEU A 52 1.61 -21.14 16.24
C LEU A 52 0.76 -21.82 17.33
N ASP A 53 -0.18 -22.68 16.95
CA ASP A 53 -1.04 -23.42 17.89
C ASP A 53 -0.25 -24.48 18.68
N GLU A 54 0.72 -25.12 18.04
CA GLU A 54 1.61 -26.12 18.65
C GLU A 54 2.76 -25.50 19.47
N TYR A 55 2.94 -24.17 19.42
CA TYR A 55 4.01 -23.48 20.13
C TYR A 55 3.73 -23.40 21.64
N GLN A 56 4.25 -24.36 22.39
CA GLN A 56 4.31 -24.35 23.85
C GLN A 56 5.68 -23.83 24.30
N GLY A 57 5.91 -22.51 24.27
CA GLY A 57 7.19 -21.93 24.68
C GLY A 57 7.45 -22.04 26.19
N GLU A 58 8.60 -22.57 26.60
CA GLU A 58 9.21 -22.27 27.90
C GLU A 58 9.75 -20.81 27.89
N LEU A 59 9.55 -20.07 28.99
CA LEU A 59 10.13 -18.74 29.17
C LEU A 59 11.67 -18.83 29.20
N PRO A 60 12.41 -17.94 28.51
CA PRO A 60 13.86 -17.96 28.55
C PRO A 60 14.36 -17.68 29.98
N GLN A 61 15.08 -18.65 30.55
CA GLN A 61 15.77 -18.45 31.82
C GLN A 61 16.85 -17.37 31.65
N VAL A 62 16.79 -16.35 32.51
CA VAL A 62 17.79 -15.29 32.61
C VAL A 62 19.08 -15.91 33.14
N GLY A 63 20.09 -16.11 32.27
CA GLY A 63 21.36 -16.71 32.64
C GLY A 63 22.52 -16.22 31.75
N VAL A 64 23.50 -15.61 32.44
CA VAL A 64 24.85 -15.11 32.07
C VAL A 64 25.39 -15.32 30.64
N THR A 65 25.98 -14.23 30.13
CA THR A 65 26.63 -14.02 28.83
C THR A 65 27.76 -15.01 28.47
N ASN A 66 27.86 -15.31 27.16
CA ASN A 66 29.02 -15.82 26.40
C ASN A 66 29.07 -17.28 25.88
N VAL A 67 27.95 -17.98 25.69
CA VAL A 67 27.96 -19.17 24.80
C VAL A 67 26.72 -19.19 23.90
N PRO A 68 26.85 -18.95 22.58
CA PRO A 68 25.74 -19.14 21.66
C PRO A 68 25.46 -20.64 21.50
N LYS A 69 24.45 -21.17 22.21
CA LYS A 69 23.87 -22.47 21.87
C LYS A 69 22.93 -22.26 20.68
N LYS A 70 23.33 -22.77 19.51
CA LYS A 70 22.41 -22.93 18.37
C LYS A 70 21.29 -23.87 18.80
N SER A 71 20.05 -23.38 18.85
CA SER A 71 18.90 -24.27 18.83
C SER A 71 18.88 -24.98 17.47
N LYS A 72 18.86 -26.30 17.52
CA LYS A 72 18.83 -27.15 16.32
C LYS A 72 17.37 -27.21 15.88
N ALA A 73 16.96 -26.35 14.96
CA ALA A 73 15.79 -26.63 14.14
C ALA A 73 16.21 -27.71 13.13
N ASP A 74 15.40 -28.75 12.97
CA ASP A 74 15.64 -29.72 11.89
C ASP A 74 15.43 -29.00 10.55
N GLU A 75 16.55 -28.70 9.88
CA GLU A 75 16.58 -28.11 8.55
C GLU A 75 16.11 -29.18 7.55
N LEU A 76 14.82 -29.11 7.18
CA LEU A 76 14.29 -29.93 6.10
C LEU A 76 14.95 -29.51 4.79
N GLU A 77 15.44 -30.48 4.00
CA GLU A 77 16.05 -30.15 2.71
C GLU A 77 15.05 -29.43 1.80
N PRO A 78 15.49 -28.39 1.06
CA PRO A 78 14.65 -27.73 0.09
C PRO A 78 14.20 -28.74 -0.99
N PRO A 79 12.93 -28.69 -1.44
CA PRO A 79 12.46 -29.58 -2.48
C PRO A 79 13.34 -29.41 -3.74
N LYS A 80 14.01 -30.49 -4.13
CA LYS A 80 14.78 -30.54 -5.38
C LYS A 80 13.83 -30.59 -6.57
N GLY A 81 13.95 -29.59 -7.44
CA GLY A 81 13.22 -29.51 -8.69
C GLY A 81 12.37 -28.24 -8.73
N ASN A 82 12.87 -27.24 -9.47
CA ASN A 82 12.14 -26.36 -10.40
C ASN A 82 13.01 -25.12 -10.65
N GLU A 83 14.20 -25.32 -11.21
CA GLU A 83 14.89 -24.23 -11.89
C GLU A 83 14.12 -23.93 -13.19
N LEU A 84 13.24 -22.92 -13.13
CA LEU A 84 12.65 -22.34 -14.31
C LEU A 84 13.77 -21.71 -15.15
N PRO A 85 13.89 -22.03 -16.45
CA PRO A 85 14.90 -21.42 -17.30
C PRO A 85 14.69 -19.90 -17.33
N GLY A 86 15.72 -19.16 -16.91
CA GLY A 86 15.70 -17.72 -16.76
C GLY A 86 15.36 -17.01 -18.07
N GLY A 87 14.10 -16.59 -18.19
CA GLY A 87 13.69 -15.55 -19.14
C GLY A 87 14.34 -14.24 -18.72
N LYS A 88 15.19 -13.67 -19.58
CA LYS A 88 15.77 -12.34 -19.39
C LYS A 88 14.67 -11.30 -19.50
N GLY A 89 14.09 -10.92 -18.35
CA GLY A 89 13.09 -9.88 -18.22
C GLY A 89 12.42 -9.95 -16.85
N LEU A 90 12.25 -8.82 -16.17
CA LEU A 90 11.47 -8.77 -14.94
C LEU A 90 10.01 -9.04 -15.32
N HIS A 91 9.40 -10.11 -14.79
CA HIS A 91 8.01 -10.46 -15.05
C HIS A 91 7.10 -9.22 -14.91
N PRO A 92 6.10 -8.95 -15.78
CA PRO A 92 5.32 -7.71 -15.76
C PRO A 92 4.70 -7.38 -14.39
N LEU A 93 4.35 -8.40 -13.61
CA LEU A 93 3.87 -8.24 -12.22
C LEU A 93 4.92 -7.69 -11.25
N LYS A 94 6.20 -7.97 -11.49
CA LYS A 94 7.33 -7.49 -10.68
C LYS A 94 7.88 -6.15 -11.20
N ALA A 95 7.45 -5.69 -12.36
CA ALA A 95 7.81 -4.38 -12.87
C ALA A 95 7.18 -3.28 -12.01
N GLY A 96 7.99 -2.27 -11.68
CA GLY A 96 7.51 -1.07 -10.98
C GLY A 96 6.46 -0.35 -11.84
N MET A 97 5.49 0.28 -11.18
CA MET A 97 4.56 1.15 -11.88
C MET A 97 5.34 2.29 -12.57
N LYS A 98 4.94 2.63 -13.80
CA LYS A 98 5.42 3.86 -14.42
C LYS A 98 5.08 5.04 -13.50
N ALA A 99 6.08 5.87 -13.21
CA ALA A 99 5.96 7.01 -12.30
C ALA A 99 4.67 7.79 -12.58
N TYR A 100 3.75 7.69 -11.63
CA TYR A 100 2.49 8.39 -11.61
C TYR A 100 2.69 9.73 -10.91
N LYS A 101 2.40 10.80 -11.64
CA LYS A 101 2.33 12.15 -11.07
C LYS A 101 0.88 12.40 -10.69
N VAL A 102 0.63 12.59 -9.42
CA VAL A 102 -0.71 12.79 -8.88
C VAL A 102 -1.28 14.11 -9.46
N PRO A 103 -2.36 14.08 -10.27
CA PRO A 103 -2.94 15.29 -10.84
C PRO A 103 -3.40 16.21 -9.72
N CYS A 104 -3.06 17.51 -9.82
CA CYS A 104 -3.23 18.48 -8.74
C CYS A 104 -4.56 18.30 -7.98
N PHE A 105 -4.43 18.06 -6.68
CA PHE A 105 -5.52 18.12 -5.72
C PHE A 105 -5.54 19.55 -5.18
N LYS A 106 -6.73 20.09 -4.92
CA LYS A 106 -6.85 21.35 -4.18
C LYS A 106 -7.66 21.09 -2.91
N PRO A 107 -7.25 21.66 -1.75
CA PRO A 107 -8.12 21.73 -0.58
C PRO A 107 -9.47 22.29 -1.01
N SER A 108 -10.56 21.60 -0.66
CA SER A 108 -11.89 22.09 -1.00
C SER A 108 -12.16 23.44 -0.34
N ASP A 109 -12.98 24.29 -0.95
CA ASP A 109 -13.36 25.58 -0.36
C ASP A 109 -14.01 25.40 1.01
N ASN A 110 -14.77 24.32 1.20
CA ASN A 110 -15.33 23.98 2.50
C ASN A 110 -14.25 23.65 3.55
N LEU A 111 -13.21 22.90 3.18
CA LEU A 111 -12.09 22.62 4.09
C LEU A 111 -11.36 23.91 4.47
N ARG A 112 -11.11 24.80 3.49
CA ARG A 112 -10.47 26.10 3.72
C ARG A 112 -11.32 27.00 4.62
N LYS A 113 -12.63 27.12 4.35
CA LYS A 113 -13.58 27.92 5.15
C LYS A 113 -13.72 27.42 6.59
N LYS A 114 -13.69 26.10 6.80
CA LYS A 114 -13.80 25.50 8.14
C LYS A 114 -12.48 25.53 8.92
N HIS A 115 -11.34 25.78 8.26
CA HIS A 115 -10.05 25.87 8.92
C HIS A 115 -9.90 27.21 9.61
N LYS A 116 -9.91 27.20 10.94
CA LYS A 116 -9.77 28.40 11.77
C LYS A 116 -8.31 28.83 12.03
N GLY A 117 -7.34 28.11 11.48
CA GLY A 117 -5.91 28.36 11.70
C GLY A 117 -5.20 28.90 10.46
N ASP A 118 -3.86 28.83 10.47
CA ASP A 118 -3.05 29.26 9.32
C ASP A 118 -3.35 28.41 8.07
N LEU A 119 -3.86 29.07 7.03
CA LEU A 119 -4.15 28.45 5.74
C LEU A 119 -2.89 27.92 5.06
N ARG A 120 -1.74 28.58 5.23
CA ARG A 120 -0.46 28.09 4.67
C ARG A 120 -0.05 26.78 5.33
N ALA A 121 -0.23 26.66 6.64
CA ALA A 121 0.01 25.42 7.35
C ALA A 121 -0.93 24.31 6.86
N LEU A 122 -2.21 24.60 6.61
CA LEU A 122 -3.14 23.63 6.01
C LEU A 122 -2.66 23.16 4.63
N GLU A 123 -2.33 24.09 3.75
CA GLU A 123 -1.87 23.80 2.38
C GLU A 123 -0.55 23.01 2.38
N HIS A 124 0.38 23.35 3.27
CA HIS A 124 1.63 22.61 3.44
C HIS A 124 1.39 21.17 3.93
N ASN A 125 0.52 20.99 4.94
CA ASN A 125 0.14 19.65 5.40
C ASN A 125 -0.54 18.83 4.29
N TYR A 126 -1.39 19.48 3.50
CA TYR A 126 -2.08 18.88 2.37
C TYR A 126 -1.11 18.41 1.28
N ALA A 127 -0.21 19.29 0.86
CA ALA A 127 0.83 18.96 -0.13
C ALA A 127 1.75 17.84 0.36
N ARG A 128 2.13 17.84 1.64
CA ARG A 128 2.98 16.79 2.22
C ARG A 128 2.29 15.43 2.21
N GLN A 129 1.03 15.36 2.63
CA GLN A 129 0.28 14.11 2.60
C GLN A 129 0.11 13.60 1.16
N LEU A 130 -0.19 14.47 0.19
CA LEU A 130 -0.29 14.07 -1.20
C LEU A 130 1.02 13.58 -1.81
N LYS A 131 2.14 14.24 -1.50
CA LYS A 131 3.45 13.80 -1.95
C LYS A 131 3.76 12.39 -1.46
N ASN A 132 3.34 12.07 -0.24
CA ASN A 132 3.51 10.74 0.32
C ASN A 132 2.60 9.70 -0.35
N GLN A 133 1.38 10.07 -0.72
CA GLN A 133 0.49 9.24 -1.53
C GLN A 133 1.13 8.94 -2.89
N GLU A 134 1.66 9.97 -3.57
CA GLU A 134 2.37 9.83 -4.84
C GLU A 134 3.57 8.89 -4.70
N LYS A 135 4.40 9.10 -3.68
CA LYS A 135 5.54 8.23 -3.41
C LYS A 135 5.10 6.78 -3.21
N GLY A 136 4.10 6.55 -2.36
CA GLY A 136 3.58 5.21 -2.09
C GLY A 136 3.05 4.53 -3.34
N LEU A 137 2.32 5.24 -4.21
CA LEU A 137 1.86 4.71 -5.51
C LEU A 137 3.03 4.31 -6.41
N ASN A 138 4.09 5.14 -6.44
CA ASN A 138 5.25 4.91 -7.30
C ASN A 138 6.20 3.84 -6.77
N ASP A 139 6.08 3.46 -5.49
CA ASP A 139 6.82 2.35 -4.91
C ASP A 139 6.15 0.99 -5.18
N LEU A 140 4.89 0.97 -5.65
CA LEU A 140 4.18 -0.27 -5.98
C LEU A 140 4.63 -0.84 -7.33
N THR A 141 4.66 -2.17 -7.41
CA THR A 141 4.68 -2.88 -8.67
C THR A 141 3.29 -2.94 -9.31
N ILE A 142 3.24 -3.25 -10.61
CA ILE A 142 1.99 -3.48 -11.35
C ILE A 142 1.14 -4.56 -10.68
N GLY A 143 1.76 -5.67 -10.26
CA GLY A 143 1.05 -6.78 -9.61
C GLY A 143 0.44 -6.38 -8.27
N GLU A 144 1.24 -5.74 -7.41
CA GLU A 144 0.80 -5.27 -6.09
C GLU A 144 -0.36 -4.27 -6.20
N TYR A 145 -0.29 -3.34 -7.15
CA TYR A 145 -1.38 -2.40 -7.39
C TYR A 145 -2.67 -3.12 -7.78
N ARG A 146 -2.62 -4.03 -8.76
CA ARG A 146 -3.81 -4.76 -9.24
C ARG A 146 -4.45 -5.58 -8.12
N GLU A 147 -3.64 -6.34 -7.38
CA GLU A 147 -4.10 -7.12 -6.23
C GLU A 147 -4.81 -6.24 -5.20
N ASN A 148 -4.20 -5.12 -4.82
CA ASN A 148 -4.77 -4.18 -3.85
C ASN A 148 -6.08 -3.56 -4.35
N ARG A 149 -6.14 -3.19 -5.64
CA ARG A 149 -7.33 -2.62 -6.27
C ARG A 149 -8.47 -3.64 -6.35
N ASP A 150 -8.20 -4.88 -6.71
CA ASP A 150 -9.19 -5.96 -6.77
C ASP A 150 -9.72 -6.29 -5.38
N ARG A 151 -8.82 -6.42 -4.40
CA ARG A 151 -9.20 -6.58 -2.99
C ARG A 151 -10.11 -5.43 -2.54
N TYR A 152 -9.75 -4.17 -2.82
CA TYR A 152 -10.58 -3.02 -2.45
C TYR A 152 -11.92 -2.98 -3.19
N ARG A 153 -12.00 -3.41 -4.47
CA ARG A 153 -13.25 -3.50 -5.21
C ARG A 153 -14.20 -4.52 -4.58
N ASN A 154 -13.68 -5.70 -4.23
CA ASN A 154 -14.45 -6.83 -3.70
C ASN A 154 -14.81 -6.70 -2.23
N MET A 155 -13.86 -6.24 -1.40
CA MET A 155 -13.99 -6.25 0.06
C MET A 155 -14.03 -4.86 0.68
N LYS A 156 -13.78 -3.80 -0.09
CA LYS A 156 -13.64 -2.42 0.42
C LYS A 156 -12.62 -2.38 1.57
N ARG A 157 -13.08 -2.00 2.76
CA ARG A 157 -12.30 -1.93 4.00
C ARG A 157 -12.68 -3.04 4.99
N LYS A 158 -13.31 -4.12 4.52
CA LYS A 158 -13.67 -5.24 5.40
C LYS A 158 -12.39 -5.93 5.89
N GLY A 159 -12.29 -6.14 7.20
CA GLY A 159 -11.13 -6.76 7.83
C GLY A 159 -9.91 -5.85 7.98
N THR A 160 -10.07 -4.54 7.81
CA THR A 160 -9.00 -3.54 8.03
C THR A 160 -9.23 -2.77 9.33
N GLY A 161 -8.20 -2.06 9.78
CA GLY A 161 -8.31 -1.12 10.91
C GLY A 161 -7.52 -1.54 12.15
N THR A 162 -7.16 -2.82 12.28
CA THR A 162 -6.21 -3.29 13.31
C THR A 162 -4.88 -2.54 13.20
N ALA A 163 -4.28 -2.50 12.02
CA ALA A 163 -3.05 -1.74 11.77
C ALA A 163 -3.17 -0.23 12.09
N GLN A 164 -4.36 0.35 11.91
CA GLN A 164 -4.61 1.75 12.28
C GLN A 164 -4.71 1.93 13.79
N ASN A 165 -5.42 1.04 14.48
CA ASN A 165 -5.57 1.08 15.93
C ASN A 165 -4.22 0.84 16.62
N ASP A 166 -3.50 -0.20 16.23
CA ASP A 166 -2.21 -0.56 16.83
C ASP A 166 -1.20 0.59 16.71
N TYR A 167 -1.05 1.14 15.50
CA TYR A 167 -0.15 2.28 15.28
C TYR A 167 -0.56 3.52 16.09
N ARG A 168 -1.87 3.78 16.21
CA ARG A 168 -2.37 4.90 17.02
C ARG A 168 -2.13 4.69 18.50
N GLU A 169 -2.28 3.47 18.98
CA GLU A 169 -2.08 3.11 20.39
C GLU A 169 -0.62 3.16 20.79
N GLU A 170 0.27 2.65 19.94
CA GLU A 170 1.73 2.77 20.10
C GLU A 170 2.14 4.26 20.15
N PHE A 171 1.76 5.04 19.15
CA PHE A 171 2.07 6.47 19.13
C PHE A 171 1.45 7.22 20.32
N ARG A 172 0.24 6.84 20.76
CA ARG A 172 -0.41 7.44 21.93
C ARG A 172 0.40 7.18 23.19
N SER A 173 0.91 5.97 23.37
CA SER A 173 1.75 5.58 24.50
C SER A 173 3.05 6.38 24.52
N ASP A 174 3.76 6.43 23.39
CA ASP A 174 5.02 7.16 23.26
C ASP A 174 4.84 8.66 23.51
N LEU A 175 3.80 9.25 22.93
CA LEU A 175 3.46 10.66 23.12
C LEU A 175 3.15 10.96 24.59
N PHE A 176 2.37 10.09 25.25
CA PHE A 176 2.03 10.25 26.66
C PHE A 176 3.27 10.19 27.54
N GLU A 177 4.15 9.21 27.35
CA GLU A 177 5.38 9.05 28.13
C GLU A 177 6.31 10.25 27.92
N SER A 178 6.49 10.69 26.68
CA SER A 178 7.29 11.87 26.35
C SER A 178 6.76 13.15 27.00
N LEU A 179 5.44 13.38 26.95
CA LEU A 179 4.80 14.53 27.58
C LEU A 179 4.90 14.46 29.11
N LYS A 180 4.68 13.28 29.69
CA LYS A 180 4.78 13.06 31.14
C LYS A 180 6.20 13.36 31.64
N GLU A 181 7.22 12.89 30.94
CA GLU A 181 8.63 13.20 31.25
C GLU A 181 8.88 14.71 31.15
N SER A 182 8.45 15.35 30.06
CA SER A 182 8.62 16.78 29.85
C SER A 182 7.96 17.62 30.95
N TYR A 183 6.72 17.31 31.33
CA TYR A 183 6.02 18.02 32.39
C TYR A 183 6.63 17.74 33.77
N GLY A 184 7.09 16.52 34.01
CA GLY A 184 7.73 16.10 35.26
C GLY A 184 9.00 16.86 35.63
N ARG A 185 9.61 17.59 34.68
CA ARG A 185 10.76 18.48 34.96
C ARG A 185 10.41 19.64 35.90
N ASN A 186 9.16 20.10 35.87
CA ASN A 186 8.73 21.31 36.58
C ASN A 186 7.44 21.12 37.40
N LYS A 187 6.89 19.90 37.47
CA LYS A 187 5.58 19.60 38.07
C LYS A 187 5.62 18.35 38.92
N SER A 188 4.64 18.21 39.82
CA SER A 188 4.49 16.97 40.59
C SER A 188 4.20 15.78 39.67
N ARG A 189 4.51 14.56 40.12
CA ARG A 189 4.26 13.33 39.34
C ARG A 189 2.78 13.19 38.93
N THR A 190 1.86 13.51 39.84
CA THR A 190 0.42 13.44 39.59
C THR A 190 -0.01 14.47 38.56
N GLU A 191 0.42 15.73 38.73
CA GLU A 191 0.08 16.82 37.81
C GLU A 191 0.65 16.58 36.40
N ALA A 192 1.91 16.11 36.31
CA ALA A 192 2.54 15.78 35.04
C ALA A 192 1.78 14.67 34.30
N LYS A 193 1.32 13.64 35.03
CA LYS A 193 0.54 12.53 34.47
C LYS A 193 -0.82 13.02 33.94
N GLU A 194 -1.53 13.84 34.70
CA GLU A 194 -2.84 14.39 34.30
C GLU A 194 -2.73 15.28 33.07
N LEU A 195 -1.77 16.22 33.06
CA LEU A 195 -1.52 17.09 31.92
C LEU A 195 -1.08 16.32 30.67
N ALA A 196 -0.23 15.30 30.83
CA ALA A 196 0.17 14.44 29.73
C ALA A 196 -1.02 13.68 29.14
N ALA A 197 -1.90 13.11 29.98
CA ALA A 197 -3.08 12.39 29.52
C ALA A 197 -4.05 13.31 28.75
N GLN A 198 -4.32 14.51 29.30
CA GLN A 198 -5.16 15.51 28.64
C GLN A 198 -4.56 15.93 27.30
N ARG A 199 -3.28 16.32 27.27
CA ARG A 199 -2.63 16.80 26.07
C ARG A 199 -2.48 15.72 25.00
N THR A 200 -2.19 14.48 25.40
CA THR A 200 -2.16 13.33 24.48
C THR A 200 -3.52 13.15 23.81
N THR A 201 -4.61 13.20 24.59
CA THR A 201 -5.98 13.08 24.07
C THR A 201 -6.30 14.18 23.06
N GLU A 202 -5.94 15.43 23.36
CA GLU A 202 -6.12 16.57 22.45
C GLU A 202 -5.37 16.41 21.13
N ILE A 203 -4.11 15.97 21.18
CA ILE A 203 -3.29 15.76 19.98
C ILE A 203 -3.86 14.59 19.16
N MET A 204 -4.10 13.45 19.79
CA MET A 204 -4.60 12.23 19.12
C MET A 204 -5.98 12.40 18.50
N LYS A 205 -6.80 13.33 19.02
CA LYS A 205 -8.10 13.72 18.44
C LYS A 205 -7.97 14.37 17.06
N ASN A 206 -6.83 14.98 16.75
CA ASN A 206 -6.60 15.73 15.52
C ASN A 206 -5.78 14.96 14.47
N LEU A 207 -5.29 13.77 14.83
CA LEU A 207 -4.46 12.94 13.98
C LEU A 207 -5.21 11.71 13.47
N HIS A 208 -4.94 11.29 12.24
CA HIS A 208 -5.33 9.99 11.68
C HIS A 208 -4.10 9.18 11.29
N ALA A 209 -4.22 7.85 11.40
CA ALA A 209 -3.31 6.91 10.79
C ALA A 209 -3.41 7.01 9.27
N LEU A 210 -2.27 7.17 8.60
CA LEU A 210 -2.22 7.40 7.16
C LEU A 210 -1.76 6.14 6.42
N HIS A 211 -2.52 5.77 5.40
CA HIS A 211 -2.13 4.81 4.37
C HIS A 211 -1.44 5.56 3.24
N ASP A 212 -0.29 5.07 2.78
CA ASP A 212 0.52 5.69 1.74
C ASP A 212 0.97 4.64 0.72
N PRO A 213 0.16 4.36 -0.30
CA PRO A 213 -1.01 5.14 -0.72
C PRO A 213 -2.33 4.73 -0.03
N ASP A 214 -3.38 5.52 -0.24
CA ASP A 214 -4.75 5.25 0.21
C ASP A 214 -5.20 3.91 -0.38
N MET A 215 -5.87 3.10 0.44
CA MET A 215 -6.37 1.79 0.00
C MET A 215 -7.31 1.89 -1.20
N GLY A 216 -8.12 2.95 -1.27
CA GLY A 216 -8.99 3.22 -2.40
C GLY A 216 -8.23 3.54 -3.69
N ALA A 217 -6.97 3.95 -3.58
CA ALA A 217 -6.07 4.24 -4.68
C ALA A 217 -5.11 3.09 -4.99
N GLY A 218 -5.22 1.92 -4.34
CA GLY A 218 -4.35 0.75 -4.58
C GLY A 218 -3.31 0.50 -3.48
N GLY A 219 -3.43 1.15 -2.32
CA GLY A 219 -2.54 0.90 -1.19
C GLY A 219 -2.92 -0.31 -0.33
N TYR A 220 -1.92 -0.79 0.40
CA TYR A 220 -2.08 -1.83 1.43
C TYR A 220 -2.79 -1.30 2.68
N ASP A 221 -3.33 -2.22 3.49
CA ASP A 221 -3.72 -1.91 4.88
C ASP A 221 -2.47 -1.79 5.78
N LYS A 222 -1.59 -0.87 5.42
CA LYS A 222 -0.36 -0.55 6.12
C LYS A 222 -0.38 0.91 6.51
N VAL A 223 -0.06 1.19 7.77
CA VAL A 223 0.07 2.54 8.30
C VAL A 223 1.56 2.83 8.48
N THR A 224 1.99 4.00 8.03
CA THR A 224 3.40 4.41 8.15
C THR A 224 3.62 5.64 9.00
N ARG A 225 2.55 6.41 9.28
CA ARG A 225 2.61 7.62 10.09
C ARG A 225 1.23 8.07 10.55
N LEU A 226 1.22 9.07 11.44
CA LEU A 226 0.06 9.91 11.71
C LEU A 226 0.13 11.25 10.96
N GLY A 227 -1.02 11.85 10.68
CA GLY A 227 -1.10 13.23 10.17
C GLY A 227 -2.45 13.88 10.40
N ASP A 228 -2.58 15.16 10.04
CA ASP A 228 -3.82 15.93 10.24
C ASP A 228 -5.02 15.21 9.62
N LYS A 229 -5.99 14.86 10.46
CA LYS A 229 -7.14 14.06 10.06
C LYS A 229 -8.02 14.74 9.01
N ARG A 230 -8.17 16.06 9.09
CA ARG A 230 -9.06 16.84 8.21
C ARG A 230 -8.50 16.87 6.80
N VAL A 231 -7.18 16.95 6.70
CA VAL A 231 -6.45 16.80 5.44
C VAL A 231 -6.66 15.39 4.89
N ASN A 232 -6.40 14.36 5.69
CA ASN A 232 -6.52 12.96 5.25
C ASN A 232 -7.92 12.63 4.74
N GLU A 233 -8.95 12.97 5.52
CA GLU A 233 -10.37 12.78 5.19
C GLU A 233 -10.78 13.50 3.88
N SER A 234 -10.08 14.57 3.52
CA SER A 234 -10.36 15.34 2.31
C SER A 234 -9.62 14.86 1.06
N ILE A 235 -8.57 14.06 1.21
CA ILE A 235 -7.78 13.51 0.10
C ILE A 235 -8.45 12.24 -0.45
N GLY A 236 -8.80 11.29 0.42
CA GLY A 236 -9.34 9.98 0.02
C GLY A 236 -10.49 10.05 -0.99
N PRO A 237 -11.55 10.85 -0.74
CA PRO A 237 -12.67 10.99 -1.67
C PRO A 237 -12.31 11.60 -3.04
N GLN A 238 -11.16 12.26 -3.18
CA GLN A 238 -10.75 12.85 -4.46
C GLN A 238 -10.18 11.82 -5.44
N TRP A 239 -9.76 10.64 -4.98
CA TRP A 239 -9.35 9.54 -5.86
C TRP A 239 -10.48 9.06 -6.76
N ALA A 240 -11.71 9.05 -6.23
CA ALA A 240 -12.92 8.69 -6.97
C ALA A 240 -13.52 9.89 -7.75
N LYS A 241 -12.74 10.95 -7.99
CA LYS A 241 -13.15 12.11 -8.78
C LYS A 241 -12.24 12.30 -9.97
N ALA A 242 -12.80 12.83 -11.06
CA ALA A 242 -12.02 13.26 -12.21
C ALA A 242 -11.03 14.38 -11.81
N PRO A 243 -9.88 14.48 -12.49
CA PRO A 243 -8.95 15.60 -12.35
C PRO A 243 -9.63 16.98 -12.46
N ILE A 244 -9.00 18.00 -11.88
CA ILE A 244 -9.50 19.37 -12.02
C ILE A 244 -9.43 19.77 -13.51
N GLY A 245 -10.51 20.34 -14.02
CA GLY A 245 -10.63 20.72 -15.44
C GLY A 245 -11.24 19.63 -16.34
N SER A 246 -11.54 18.45 -15.80
CA SER A 246 -12.25 17.39 -16.51
C SER A 246 -13.71 17.73 -16.83
N LYS A 247 -14.20 17.18 -17.94
CA LYS A 247 -15.60 17.27 -18.36
C LYS A 247 -16.47 16.26 -17.61
N LYS A 248 -17.79 16.49 -17.62
CA LYS A 248 -18.75 15.54 -17.04
C LYS A 248 -18.65 14.20 -17.76
N GLY A 249 -18.40 13.14 -17.00
CA GLY A 249 -18.24 11.78 -17.53
C GLY A 249 -16.79 11.36 -17.77
N ASP A 250 -15.82 12.25 -17.56
CA ASP A 250 -14.41 11.87 -17.63
C ASP A 250 -14.05 10.88 -16.51
N LYS A 251 -13.04 10.05 -16.81
CA LYS A 251 -12.49 9.06 -15.87
C LYS A 251 -11.99 9.73 -14.60
N THR A 252 -12.25 9.08 -13.49
CA THR A 252 -11.70 9.41 -12.17
C THR A 252 -10.19 9.19 -12.14
N ARG A 253 -9.50 9.77 -11.15
CA ARG A 253 -8.06 9.54 -10.96
C ARG A 253 -7.74 8.05 -10.82
N VAL A 254 -8.57 7.30 -10.09
CA VAL A 254 -8.35 5.86 -9.93
C VAL A 254 -8.57 5.08 -11.23
N GLU A 255 -9.57 5.45 -12.04
CA GLU A 255 -9.81 4.79 -13.33
C GLU A 255 -8.69 5.08 -14.34
N LEU A 256 -8.09 6.27 -14.30
CA LEU A 256 -6.92 6.59 -15.11
C LEU A 256 -5.70 5.74 -14.71
N MET A 257 -5.49 5.53 -13.40
CA MET A 257 -4.43 4.65 -12.90
C MET A 257 -4.70 3.18 -13.26
N ASP A 258 -5.93 2.71 -13.05
CA ASP A 258 -6.35 1.35 -13.40
C ASP A 258 -6.10 1.10 -14.90
N GLU A 259 -6.46 2.04 -15.79
CA GLU A 259 -6.18 1.92 -17.24
C GLU A 259 -4.68 1.92 -17.57
N GLN A 260 -3.89 2.78 -16.91
CA GLN A 260 -2.44 2.84 -17.13
C GLN A 260 -1.77 1.51 -16.76
N VAL A 261 -2.18 0.93 -15.63
CA VAL A 261 -1.65 -0.35 -15.14
C VAL A 261 -2.07 -1.50 -16.06
N GLU A 262 -3.33 -1.52 -16.50
CA GLU A 262 -3.81 -2.55 -17.44
C GLU A 262 -3.12 -2.48 -18.81
N LYS A 263 -2.76 -1.28 -19.29
CA LYS A 263 -1.94 -1.15 -20.51
C LYS A 263 -0.52 -1.69 -20.28
N ALA A 264 0.13 -1.27 -19.21
CA ALA A 264 1.50 -1.69 -18.89
C ALA A 264 1.61 -3.19 -18.58
N PHE A 265 0.53 -3.85 -18.14
CA PHE A 265 0.50 -5.29 -17.94
C PHE A 265 0.42 -6.10 -19.25
N LYS A 266 -0.13 -5.50 -20.31
CA LYS A 266 -0.32 -6.14 -21.63
C LYS A 266 0.84 -5.89 -22.61
N GLU A 267 1.72 -4.95 -22.29
CA GLU A 267 2.97 -4.64 -23.01
C GLU A 267 4.10 -5.59 -22.59
#